data_AF-A0A7C6DMX0-F1
#
_entry.id   AF-A0A7C6DMX0-F1
#
_cell.length_a   1.000
_cell.length_b   1.000
_cell.length_c   1.000
_cell.angle_alpha   90.00
_cell.angle_beta   90.00
_cell.angle_gamma   90.00
#
_symmetry.space_group_name_H-M   'P 1'
#
loop_
_entity.id
_entity.type
_entity.pdbx_description
1 polymer ?
#
loop_
_entity_poly.entity_id
_entity_poly.type
_entity_poly.pdbx_seq_one_letter_code
_entity_poly.pdbx_strand_id
1 'polypeptide(L)' 'MLLSLPISYHPMLSDGESLIVAALRLGRQSAYDAAYLVLARALSAEVWTLDGHLARNATGLGYPVHLAE' A
#
# COMPACT_ATOMS: atom_id res chain seq x y z
N MET A 1 -13.51 -9.04 24.51
CA MET A 1 -14.64 -8.78 23.58
C MET A 1 -14.08 -7.95 22.43
N LEU A 2 -13.91 -8.53 21.23
CA LEU A 2 -13.26 -7.87 20.07
C LEU A 2 -14.04 -6.66 19.53
N LEU A 3 -15.32 -6.52 19.88
CA LEU A 3 -16.27 -5.56 19.29
C LEU A 3 -16.19 -4.12 19.83
N SER A 4 -15.34 -3.84 20.82
CA SER A 4 -15.19 -2.49 21.40
C SER A 4 -13.91 -1.78 21.00
N LEU A 5 -13.14 -2.35 20.06
CA LEU A 5 -11.96 -1.69 19.52
C LEU A 5 -12.43 -0.63 18.51
N PRO A 6 -11.86 0.59 18.51
CA PRO A 6 -12.18 1.64 17.54
C PRO A 6 -11.58 1.32 16.16
N ILE A 7 -11.77 0.10 15.69
CA ILE A 7 -11.25 -0.41 14.43
C ILE A 7 -12.37 -0.31 13.40
N SER A 8 -12.14 0.48 12.36
CA SER A 8 -13.03 0.56 11.20
C SER A 8 -12.58 -0.43 10.14
N TYR A 9 -13.50 -1.24 9.62
CA TYR A 9 -13.22 -2.06 8.44
C TYR A 9 -13.31 -1.17 7.20
N HIS A 10 -12.18 -0.96 6.53
CA HIS A 10 -12.17 -0.31 5.23
C HIS A 10 -12.46 -1.37 4.16
N PRO A 11 -13.60 -1.27 3.44
CA PRO A 11 -13.84 -2.19 2.33
C PRO A 11 -12.67 -2.09 1.36
N MET A 12 -12.19 -3.26 0.91
CA MET A 12 -11.09 -3.33 -0.06
C MET A 12 -11.44 -2.42 -1.24
N LEU A 13 -10.50 -1.53 -1.60
CA LEU A 13 -10.65 -0.62 -2.74
C LEU A 13 -11.14 -1.44 -3.94
N SER A 14 -12.37 -1.13 -4.38
CA SER A 14 -13.19 -1.93 -5.28
C SER A 14 -12.69 -1.97 -6.73
N ASP A 15 -11.44 -1.59 -6.97
CA ASP A 15 -10.84 -1.52 -8.29
C ASP A 15 -9.57 -2.38 -8.35
N GLY A 16 -9.78 -3.66 -8.69
CA GLY A 16 -8.70 -4.62 -8.92
C GLY A 16 -7.81 -4.23 -10.12
N GLU A 17 -8.34 -3.50 -11.10
CA GLU A 17 -7.57 -3.05 -12.25
C GLU A 17 -6.52 -2.00 -11.84
N SER A 18 -6.94 -1.01 -11.03
CA SER A 18 -6.01 -0.03 -10.46
C SER A 18 -4.88 -0.68 -9.63
N LEU A 19 -5.19 -1.75 -8.88
CA LEU A 19 -4.19 -2.50 -8.11
C LEU A 19 -3.19 -3.23 -9.00
N ILE A 20 -3.66 -3.85 -10.08
CA ILE A 20 -2.79 -4.52 -11.06
C ILE A 20 -1.89 -3.49 -11.75
N VAL A 21 -2.44 -2.35 -12.18
CA VAL A 21 -1.66 -1.26 -12.79
C VAL A 21 -0.59 -0.75 -11.82
N ALA A 22 -0.92 -0.57 -10.54
CA ALA A 22 0.05 -0.18 -9.52
C ALA A 22 1.15 -1.24 -9.34
N ALA A 23 0.80 -2.53 -9.26
CA ALA A 23 1.76 -3.62 -9.12
C ALA A 23 2.71 -3.71 -10.32
N LEU A 24 2.19 -3.54 -11.54
CA LEU A 24 3.00 -3.50 -12.76
C LEU A 24 3.99 -2.33 -12.77
N ARG A 25 3.54 -1.13 -12.38
CA ARG A 25 4.42 0.06 -12.27
C ARG A 25 5.52 -0.13 -11.23
N LEU A 26 5.22 -0.84 -10.14
CA LEU A 26 6.18 -1.19 -9.09
C LEU A 26 7.14 -2.32 -9.49
N GLY A 27 6.94 -2.95 -10.65
CA GLY A 27 7.72 -4.10 -11.10
C GLY A 27 7.47 -5.37 -10.28
N ARG A 28 6.26 -5.53 -9.72
CA ARG A 28 5.89 -6.67 -8.87
C ARG A 28 4.99 -7.65 -9.62
N GLN A 29 5.14 -8.94 -9.30
CA GLN A 29 4.29 -10.02 -9.82
C GLN A 29 3.06 -10.29 -8.93
N SER A 30 3.04 -9.76 -7.70
CA SER A 30 1.92 -9.83 -6.79
C SER A 30 1.45 -8.43 -6.39
N ALA A 31 0.16 -8.28 -6.11
CA ALA A 31 -0.45 -6.99 -5.79
C ALA A 31 -0.47 -6.66 -4.29
N TYR A 32 0.16 -7.46 -3.43
CA TYR A 32 0.13 -7.24 -1.98
C TYR A 32 0.74 -5.89 -1.59
N ASP A 33 1.96 -5.61 -2.04
CA ASP A 33 2.63 -4.32 -1.77
C ASP A 33 1.85 -3.15 -2.38
N ALA A 34 1.34 -3.33 -3.59
CA ALA A 34 0.51 -2.34 -4.28
C ALA A 34 -0.77 -2.05 -3.49
N ALA A 35 -1.40 -3.06 -2.89
CA ALA A 35 -2.61 -2.89 -2.08
C ALA A 35 -2.37 -2.02 -0.85
N TYR A 36 -1.26 -2.24 -0.14
CA TYR A 36 -0.92 -1.39 1.01
C TYR A 36 -0.61 0.06 0.59
N LEU A 37 0.10 0.26 -0.52
CA LEU A 37 0.45 1.60 -1.00
C LEU A 37 -0.78 2.38 -1.49
N VAL A 38 -1.69 1.74 -2.21
CA VAL A 38 -2.94 2.38 -2.67
C VAL A 38 -3.87 2.65 -1.48
N LEU A 39 -3.97 1.72 -0.52
CA LEU A 39 -4.73 1.93 0.71
C LEU A 39 -4.18 3.11 1.52
N ALA A 40 -2.87 3.18 1.73
CA ALA A 40 -2.23 4.28 2.44
C ALA A 40 -2.52 5.62 1.76
N ARG A 41 -2.41 5.69 0.43
CA ARG A 41 -2.77 6.90 -0.32
C ARG A 41 -4.24 7.31 -0.13
N ALA A 42 -5.16 6.35 -0.18
CA ALA A 42 -6.59 6.61 0.03
C ALA A 42 -6.89 7.11 1.45
N LEU A 43 -6.14 6.64 2.44
CA LEU A 43 -6.25 7.04 3.84
C LEU A 43 -5.41 8.28 4.19
N SER A 44 -4.67 8.87 3.24
CA SER A 44 -3.66 9.91 3.51
C SER A 44 -2.66 9.49 4.60
N ALA A 45 -2.29 8.21 4.61
CA ALA A 45 -1.37 7.59 5.55
C ALA A 45 -0.02 7.26 4.89
N GLU A 46 0.93 6.86 5.71
CA GLU A 46 2.28 6.47 5.32
C GLU A 46 2.48 4.94 5.41
N VAL A 47 3.31 4.39 4.54
CA VAL A 47 3.77 2.99 4.62
C VAL A 47 5.21 2.96 5.08
N TRP A 48 5.47 2.23 6.16
CA TRP A 48 6.83 1.93 6.61
C TRP A 48 7.15 0.47 6.27
N THR A 49 8.24 0.24 5.55
CA THR A 49 8.63 -1.10 5.07
C THR A 49 10.10 -1.38 5.32
N LEU A 50 10.44 -2.65 5.51
CA LEU A 50 11.83 -3.14 5.51
C LEU A 50 12.30 -3.55 4.11
N ASP A 51 11.42 -3.57 3.10
CA ASP A 51 11.79 -3.85 1.72
C ASP A 51 12.37 -2.59 1.06
N GLY A 52 13.70 -2.50 1.05
CA GLY A 52 14.42 -1.39 0.43
C GLY A 52 14.20 -1.27 -1.09
N HIS A 53 13.90 -2.36 -1.81
CA HIS A 53 13.57 -2.27 -3.23
C HIS A 53 12.17 -1.68 -3.44
N LEU A 54 11.20 -2.07 -2.59
CA LEU A 54 9.88 -1.47 -2.59
C LEU A 54 9.95 0.02 -2.29
N ALA A 55 10.64 0.41 -1.21
CA ALA A 55 10.77 1.81 -0.80
C ALA A 55 11.33 2.66 -1.95
N ARG A 56 12.45 2.26 -2.56
CA ARG A 56 13.05 3.01 -3.68
C ARG A 56 12.10 3.16 -4.87
N ASN A 57 11.46 2.09 -5.33
CA ASN A 57 10.61 2.14 -6.52
C ASN A 57 9.31 2.90 -6.26
N ALA A 58 8.69 2.70 -5.10
CA ALA A 58 7.44 3.33 -4.75
C ALA A 58 7.60 4.84 -4.46
N THR A 59 8.70 5.26 -3.82
CA THR A 59 9.03 6.69 -3.69
C THR A 59 9.19 7.36 -5.05
N GLY A 60 9.87 6.70 -6.00
CA GLY A 60 10.03 7.22 -7.38
C GLY A 60 8.71 7.38 -8.14
N LEU A 61 7.65 6.68 -7.72
CA LEU A 61 6.31 6.75 -8.29
C LEU A 61 5.37 7.69 -7.49
N GLY A 62 5.88 8.37 -6.47
CA GLY A 62 5.13 9.31 -5.64
C GLY A 62 4.19 8.66 -4.62
N TYR A 63 4.45 7.41 -4.22
CA TYR A 63 3.73 6.79 -3.11
C TYR A 63 4.31 7.24 -1.75
N PRO A 64 3.48 7.35 -0.69
CA PRO A 64 3.91 7.75 0.64
C PRO A 64 4.55 6.57 1.40
N VAL A 65 5.80 6.23 1.05
CA VAL A 65 6.53 5.09 1.61
C VAL A 65 7.89 5.51 2.20
N HIS A 66 8.26 4.85 3.30
CA HIS A 66 9.51 5.03 4.02
C HIS A 66 10.19 3.69 4.28
N LEU A 67 11.52 3.66 4.19
CA LEU A 67 12.32 2.53 4.65
C LEU A 67 12.47 2.63 6.17
N ALA A 68 12.06 1.58 6.90
CA ALA A 68 12.28 1.48 8.33
C ALA A 68 13.74 1.12 8.63
N GLU A 69 14.29 1.70 9.71
CA GLU A 69 15.65 1.45 10.22
C GLU A 69 15.75 0.17 11.05
#